data_AF-A0A818JGI2-F1
#
_entry.id   AF-A0A818JGI2-F1
#
_cell.length_a   1.000
_cell.length_b   1.000
_cell.length_c   1.000
_cell.angle_alpha   90.00
_cell.angle_beta   90.00
_cell.angle_gamma   90.00
#
_symmetry.space_group_name_H-M   'P 1'
#
loop_
_entity.id
_entity.type
_entity.pdbx_description
1 polymer ?
#
loop_
_entity_poly.entity_id
_entity_poly.type
_entity_poly.pdbx_seq_one_letter_code
_entity_poly.pdbx_strand_id
1 'polypeptide(L)'
;MALAVQSVSSLSSAVTTVSTRSSSLRTSRPTTASTNRTMNTKFVVDWSDSTTLTSPNKTKTNDNNLQEAFQRFREQRMNEICLQQRVELKRKKKICRSDSGRMYRLRLKFVEQAKRYLGIPYAKKYFEPGTSEYESKLFLDCCGLVRRVMYDLSKDFGFVIGPWNQSYMFDTLPKTITHLSDVQPGDLVFISATYYNEKMKKQRHNLTHVEIMLGDGEKTIGARWNNGKVQFFDSYKFISKSYHSQIYTIKSIDHWLKGICKSYCSEHPWRRPRTIKIDKKSIFFSSDQPNERRHRRRAHSSKSRKGTAGSSTSSINSSNKKVHHRRKRRRRTKRSKSHKRSSSVKLSSEKTNLTTNDERTLLSTRSDIQSVSDNDVLVSDDDDDSVDVIGNQLAEMNCQDEQEQCDDSDSLDEALDAECLDDNNGNNII
;
A
#
# COMPACT_ATOMS: atom_id res chain seq x y z
N MET A 1 44.10 12.42 54.96
CA MET A 1 42.65 12.70 54.92
C MET A 1 41.95 11.44 54.44
N ALA A 2 41.43 10.67 55.39
CA ALA A 2 40.63 9.49 55.14
C ALA A 2 39.18 9.92 54.89
N LEU A 3 38.59 9.52 53.77
CA LEU A 3 37.16 9.68 53.52
C LEU A 3 36.56 8.29 53.26
N ALA A 4 35.64 7.97 54.16
CA ALA A 4 34.91 6.72 54.25
C ALA A 4 33.92 6.55 53.10
N VAL A 5 33.92 5.35 52.53
CA VAL A 5 32.90 4.86 51.61
C VAL A 5 31.83 4.19 52.44
N GLN A 6 30.63 4.78 52.50
CA GLN A 6 29.46 4.14 53.11
C GLN A 6 28.74 3.28 52.09
N SER A 7 28.83 1.97 52.34
CA SER A 7 27.98 0.91 51.78
C SER A 7 26.60 0.96 52.44
N VAL A 8 25.55 1.01 51.63
CA VAL A 8 24.18 0.69 52.07
C VAL A 8 23.62 -0.45 51.24
N SER A 9 23.73 -1.65 51.80
CA SER A 9 22.88 -2.79 51.51
C SER A 9 21.58 -2.65 52.30
N SER A 10 20.42 -2.82 51.66
CA SER A 10 19.18 -3.18 52.37
C SER A 10 18.25 -3.98 51.48
N LEU A 11 18.04 -5.21 51.93
CA LEU A 11 17.04 -6.19 51.52
C LEU A 11 15.63 -5.76 51.93
N SER A 12 14.63 -6.11 51.12
CA SER A 12 13.25 -6.38 51.56
C SER A 12 12.54 -7.04 50.37
N SER A 13 12.48 -8.36 50.33
CA SER A 13 11.44 -9.23 50.91
C SER A 13 10.17 -9.30 50.05
N ALA A 14 9.95 -10.53 49.59
CA ALA A 14 8.84 -11.01 48.80
C ALA A 14 7.49 -10.87 49.53
N VAL A 15 6.44 -10.58 48.75
CA VAL A 15 5.06 -10.96 49.09
C VAL A 15 4.41 -11.47 47.80
N THR A 16 4.41 -12.80 47.67
CA THR A 16 3.60 -13.54 46.70
C THR A 16 2.20 -13.71 47.30
N THR A 17 1.24 -12.91 46.85
CA THR A 17 -0.18 -13.15 47.17
C THR A 17 -0.81 -13.98 46.06
N VAL A 18 -0.87 -15.29 46.33
CA VAL A 18 -1.76 -16.24 45.65
C VAL A 18 -3.19 -15.87 46.03
N SER A 19 -3.96 -15.33 45.09
CA SER A 19 -5.39 -15.08 45.27
C SER A 19 -6.19 -16.18 44.58
N THR A 20 -6.47 -17.23 45.34
CA THR A 20 -7.50 -18.21 45.04
C THR A 20 -8.87 -17.55 45.22
N ARG A 21 -9.56 -17.27 44.11
CA ARG A 21 -11.00 -16.97 44.11
C ARG A 21 -11.76 -18.01 43.31
N SER A 22 -12.23 -19.00 44.05
CA SER A 22 -13.37 -19.84 43.75
C SER A 22 -14.67 -19.06 43.96
N SER A 23 -15.42 -18.85 42.88
CA SER A 23 -16.86 -18.58 42.89
C SER A 23 -17.41 -19.00 41.53
N SER A 24 -18.02 -20.18 41.43
CA SER A 24 -19.45 -20.36 41.62
C SER A 24 -20.29 -19.72 40.51
N LEU A 25 -20.66 -20.58 39.55
CA LEU A 25 -22.03 -20.72 39.02
C LEU A 25 -22.73 -19.45 38.50
N ARG A 26 -22.76 -19.30 37.18
CA ARG A 26 -23.99 -19.08 36.38
C ARG A 26 -23.65 -18.96 34.90
N THR A 27 -23.51 -20.10 34.23
CA THR A 27 -23.66 -20.20 32.78
C THR A 27 -25.15 -20.16 32.45
N SER A 28 -25.69 -18.96 32.24
CA SER A 28 -26.98 -18.79 31.58
C SER A 28 -26.81 -19.11 30.10
N ARG A 29 -27.13 -20.35 29.75
CA ARG A 29 -27.43 -20.81 28.39
C ARG A 29 -28.45 -19.86 27.75
N PRO A 30 -28.17 -19.21 26.60
CA PRO A 30 -29.23 -18.66 25.79
C PRO A 30 -29.94 -19.85 25.12
N THR A 31 -31.07 -20.26 25.69
CA THR A 31 -32.06 -21.09 24.99
C THR A 31 -32.63 -20.27 23.84
N THR A 32 -31.98 -20.31 22.69
CA THR A 32 -32.65 -20.01 21.42
C THR A 32 -33.65 -21.12 21.19
N ALA A 33 -34.90 -20.87 21.61
CA ALA A 33 -36.05 -21.64 21.18
C ALA A 33 -36.09 -21.57 19.65
N SER A 34 -35.55 -22.60 19.00
CA SER A 34 -35.81 -22.91 17.61
C SER A 34 -37.26 -23.36 17.53
N THR A 35 -38.15 -22.39 17.41
CA THR A 35 -39.49 -22.63 16.89
C THR A 35 -39.28 -23.02 15.43
N ASN A 36 -39.08 -24.31 15.18
CA ASN A 36 -39.33 -24.91 13.88
C ASN A 36 -40.82 -24.75 13.59
N ARG A 37 -41.20 -23.54 13.17
CA ARG A 37 -42.48 -23.26 12.55
C ARG A 37 -42.35 -23.85 11.16
N THR A 38 -42.60 -25.15 11.07
CA THR A 38 -42.93 -25.83 9.83
C THR A 38 -44.17 -25.13 9.31
N MET A 39 -43.96 -24.06 8.55
CA MET A 39 -44.97 -23.45 7.71
C MET A 39 -45.28 -24.51 6.67
N ASN A 40 -46.19 -25.42 7.01
CA ASN A 40 -46.84 -26.29 6.06
C ASN A 40 -47.74 -25.36 5.23
N THR A 41 -47.13 -24.58 4.35
CA THR A 41 -47.85 -23.80 3.35
C THR A 41 -48.41 -24.81 2.37
N LYS A 42 -49.58 -25.34 2.73
CA LYS A 42 -50.45 -26.03 1.80
C LYS A 42 -50.69 -25.03 0.68
N PHE A 43 -50.00 -25.23 -0.45
CA PHE A 43 -50.10 -24.38 -1.62
C PHE A 43 -51.46 -24.68 -2.24
N VAL A 44 -52.51 -24.08 -1.68
CA VAL A 44 -53.87 -24.14 -2.22
C VAL A 44 -53.88 -23.14 -3.36
N VAL A 45 -53.75 -23.64 -4.58
CA VAL A 45 -54.03 -22.86 -5.78
C VAL A 45 -55.55 -22.79 -5.88
N ASP A 46 -56.11 -21.70 -5.36
CA ASP A 46 -57.54 -21.41 -5.47
C ASP A 46 -57.82 -20.90 -6.89
N TRP A 47 -58.52 -21.71 -7.68
CA TRP A 47 -58.94 -21.39 -9.05
C TRP A 47 -60.36 -20.84 -9.11
N SER A 48 -61.03 -20.67 -7.97
CA SER A 48 -62.39 -20.11 -7.88
C SER A 48 -62.34 -18.63 -7.54
N ASP A 49 -62.44 -17.78 -8.56
CA ASP A 49 -63.48 -16.74 -8.62
C ASP A 49 -63.17 -15.76 -9.76
N SER A 50 -63.70 -16.11 -10.93
CA SER A 50 -64.07 -15.13 -11.94
C SER A 50 -65.50 -14.68 -11.67
N THR A 51 -65.70 -13.53 -11.04
CA THR A 51 -66.82 -12.64 -11.42
C THR A 51 -66.63 -11.23 -10.86
N THR A 52 -66.47 -10.30 -11.81
CA THR A 52 -66.96 -8.92 -11.83
C THR A 52 -66.60 -7.98 -10.66
N LEU A 53 -65.82 -6.93 -10.96
CA LEU A 53 -66.29 -5.53 -10.87
C LEU A 53 -65.24 -4.54 -11.45
N THR A 54 -65.64 -3.93 -12.55
CA THR A 54 -65.39 -2.55 -13.05
C THR A 54 -64.08 -1.79 -12.72
N SER A 55 -63.35 -1.53 -13.82
CA SER A 55 -62.30 -0.56 -14.13
C SER A 55 -62.20 0.74 -13.30
N PRO A 56 -60.99 1.35 -13.24
CA PRO A 56 -60.74 2.45 -14.17
C PRO A 56 -59.39 2.37 -14.89
N ASN A 57 -59.44 2.60 -16.22
CA ASN A 57 -58.37 3.04 -17.12
C ASN A 57 -56.98 2.42 -16.94
N LYS A 58 -56.88 1.10 -17.15
CA LYS A 58 -55.60 0.47 -17.52
C LYS A 58 -55.28 0.80 -18.97
N THR A 59 -54.24 1.61 -19.18
CA THR A 59 -53.53 1.65 -20.45
C THR A 59 -53.19 0.22 -20.86
N LYS A 60 -53.68 -0.22 -22.03
CA LYS A 60 -53.33 -1.50 -22.67
C LYS A 60 -51.82 -1.62 -22.71
N THR A 61 -51.26 -2.32 -21.73
CA THR A 61 -49.89 -2.79 -21.79
C THR A 61 -49.91 -3.91 -22.82
N ASN A 62 -49.07 -3.78 -23.85
CA ASN A 62 -48.89 -4.83 -24.85
C ASN A 62 -48.79 -6.16 -24.13
N ASP A 63 -49.63 -7.11 -24.52
CA ASP A 63 -49.53 -8.51 -24.13
C ASP A 63 -48.17 -9.01 -24.63
N ASN A 64 -47.14 -8.83 -23.80
CA ASN A 64 -45.86 -9.47 -24.04
C ASN A 64 -46.17 -10.96 -24.15
N ASN A 65 -45.87 -11.53 -25.31
CA ASN A 65 -46.10 -12.94 -25.62
C ASN A 65 -45.59 -13.79 -24.44
N LEU A 66 -46.38 -14.77 -24.00
CA LEU A 66 -46.01 -15.68 -22.90
C LEU A 66 -44.62 -16.30 -23.12
N GLN A 67 -44.25 -16.53 -24.38
CA GLN A 67 -42.92 -17.01 -24.77
C GLN A 67 -41.81 -16.02 -24.40
N GLU A 68 -42.02 -14.72 -24.63
CA GLU A 68 -41.07 -13.66 -24.29
C GLU A 68 -40.93 -13.52 -22.76
N ALA A 69 -42.05 -13.65 -22.03
CA ALA A 69 -42.02 -13.66 -20.57
C ALA A 69 -41.20 -14.85 -20.03
N PHE A 70 -41.35 -16.03 -20.61
CA PHE A 70 -40.59 -17.22 -20.23
C PHE A 70 -39.10 -17.10 -20.57
N GLN A 71 -38.76 -16.53 -21.72
CA GLN A 71 -37.36 -16.24 -22.10
C GLN A 71 -36.70 -15.29 -21.10
N ARG A 72 -37.36 -14.17 -20.78
CA ARG A 72 -36.88 -13.22 -19.76
C ARG A 72 -36.70 -13.88 -18.41
N PHE A 73 -37.61 -14.76 -18.00
CA PHE A 73 -37.47 -15.52 -16.75
C PHE A 73 -36.26 -16.45 -16.77
N ARG A 74 -36.03 -17.19 -17.86
CA ARG A 74 -34.84 -18.05 -18.02
C ARG A 74 -33.55 -17.25 -17.96
N GLU A 75 -33.46 -16.15 -18.68
CA GLU A 75 -32.30 -15.26 -18.67
C GLU A 75 -32.06 -14.67 -17.27
N GLN A 76 -33.09 -14.19 -16.61
CA GLN A 76 -33.00 -13.69 -15.24
C GLN A 76 -32.50 -14.78 -14.29
N ARG A 77 -33.01 -16.01 -14.42
CA ARG A 77 -32.61 -17.13 -13.56
C ARG A 77 -31.16 -17.55 -13.80
N MET A 78 -30.71 -17.59 -15.05
CA MET A 78 -29.31 -17.88 -15.38
C MET A 78 -28.37 -16.78 -14.84
N ASN A 79 -28.73 -15.52 -15.03
CA ASN A 79 -27.98 -14.38 -14.49
C ASN A 79 -27.90 -14.42 -12.96
N GLU A 80 -28.97 -14.82 -12.29
CA GLU A 80 -29.00 -14.99 -10.84
C GLU A 80 -28.06 -16.11 -10.38
N ILE A 81 -28.08 -17.28 -11.03
CA ILE A 81 -27.19 -18.41 -10.73
C ILE A 81 -25.72 -18.02 -10.95
N CYS A 82 -25.40 -17.40 -12.09
CA CYS A 82 -24.07 -16.91 -12.40
C CYS A 82 -23.58 -15.89 -11.35
N LEU A 83 -24.44 -14.96 -10.95
CA LEU A 83 -24.12 -14.00 -9.90
C LEU A 83 -23.87 -14.68 -8.54
N GLN A 84 -24.70 -15.66 -8.17
CA GLN A 84 -24.54 -16.43 -6.92
C GLN A 84 -23.21 -17.20 -6.91
N GLN A 85 -22.87 -17.91 -7.98
CA GLN A 85 -21.59 -18.62 -8.12
C GLN A 85 -20.40 -17.66 -8.01
N ARG A 86 -20.45 -16.52 -8.71
CA ARG A 86 -19.40 -15.49 -8.65
C ARG A 86 -19.24 -14.92 -7.24
N VAL A 87 -20.33 -14.71 -6.50
CA VAL A 87 -20.30 -14.25 -5.10
C VAL A 87 -19.69 -15.33 -4.20
N GLU A 88 -20.04 -16.60 -4.40
CA GLU A 88 -19.50 -17.71 -3.62
C GLU A 88 -18.00 -17.92 -3.86
N LEU A 89 -17.54 -17.86 -5.12
CA LEU A 89 -16.12 -17.92 -5.47
C LEU A 89 -15.33 -16.78 -4.81
N LYS A 90 -15.85 -15.54 -4.87
CA LYS A 90 -15.25 -14.39 -4.17
C LYS A 90 -15.18 -14.60 -2.66
N ARG A 91 -16.20 -15.23 -2.06
CA ARG A 91 -16.21 -15.58 -0.64
C ARG A 91 -15.15 -16.61 -0.30
N LYS A 92 -15.05 -17.70 -1.07
CA LYS A 92 -14.04 -18.75 -0.93
C LYS A 92 -12.62 -18.19 -1.05
N LYS A 93 -12.34 -17.38 -2.09
CA LYS A 93 -11.05 -16.69 -2.26
C LYS A 93 -10.71 -15.78 -1.07
N LYS A 94 -11.68 -15.05 -0.53
CA LYS A 94 -11.48 -14.20 0.65
C LYS A 94 -11.13 -15.00 1.91
N ILE A 95 -11.75 -16.16 2.09
CA ILE A 95 -11.47 -17.06 3.22
C ILE A 95 -10.05 -17.61 3.10
N CYS A 96 -9.67 -18.18 1.94
CA CYS A 96 -8.33 -18.69 1.71
C CYS A 96 -7.24 -17.61 1.87
N ARG A 97 -7.48 -16.38 1.39
CA ARG A 97 -6.54 -15.26 1.58
C ARG A 97 -6.41 -14.79 3.01
N SER A 98 -7.37 -15.11 3.88
CA SER A 98 -7.35 -14.77 5.30
C SER A 98 -6.77 -15.89 6.16
N ASP A 99 -6.28 -16.98 5.57
CA ASP A 99 -5.57 -18.03 6.28
C ASP A 99 -4.32 -17.46 6.97
N SER A 100 -4.20 -17.74 8.27
CA SER A 100 -3.12 -17.21 9.11
C SER A 100 -1.75 -17.75 8.71
N GLY A 101 -1.66 -19.03 8.35
CA GLY A 101 -0.41 -19.68 7.94
C GLY A 101 0.10 -19.11 6.61
N ARG A 102 -0.79 -18.98 5.61
CA ARG A 102 -0.49 -18.29 4.35
C ARG A 102 -0.04 -16.85 4.58
N MET A 103 -0.77 -16.07 5.39
CA MET A 103 -0.41 -14.68 5.68
C MET A 103 0.97 -14.57 6.31
N TYR A 104 1.30 -15.43 7.27
CA TYR A 104 2.62 -15.45 7.92
C TYR A 104 3.74 -15.82 6.95
N ARG A 105 3.57 -16.84 6.10
CA ARG A 105 4.53 -17.19 5.04
C ARG A 105 4.77 -16.02 4.08
N LEU A 106 3.71 -15.37 3.63
CA LEU A 106 3.80 -14.23 2.72
C LEU A 106 4.49 -13.02 3.37
N ARG A 107 4.30 -12.85 4.68
CA ARG A 107 4.95 -11.82 5.49
C ARG A 107 6.47 -12.04 5.56
N LEU A 108 6.92 -13.27 5.80
CA LEU A 108 8.35 -13.60 5.76
C LEU A 108 8.94 -13.40 4.36
N LYS A 109 8.23 -13.87 3.32
CA LYS A 109 8.62 -13.68 1.91
C LYS A 109 8.79 -12.20 1.56
N PHE A 110 7.92 -11.33 2.08
CA PHE A 110 8.02 -9.88 1.91
C PHE A 110 9.31 -9.30 2.51
N VAL A 111 9.67 -9.70 3.73
CA VAL A 111 10.91 -9.27 4.39
C VAL A 111 12.15 -9.83 3.68
N GLU A 112 12.15 -11.11 3.31
CA GLU A 112 13.24 -11.73 2.56
C GLU A 112 13.47 -11.07 1.21
N GLN A 113 12.40 -10.75 0.48
CA GLN A 113 12.50 -10.04 -0.78
C GLN A 113 13.06 -8.63 -0.59
N ALA A 114 12.76 -7.95 0.52
CA ALA A 114 13.38 -6.66 0.85
C ALA A 114 14.90 -6.81 1.12
N LYS A 115 15.33 -7.89 1.78
CA LYS A 115 16.76 -8.16 2.05
C LYS A 115 17.59 -8.31 0.77
N ARG A 116 17.00 -8.77 -0.35
CA ARG A 116 17.67 -8.85 -1.66
C ARG A 116 18.09 -7.49 -2.22
N TYR A 117 17.51 -6.40 -1.70
CA TYR A 117 17.79 -5.04 -2.14
C TYR A 117 18.82 -4.30 -1.27
N LEU A 118 19.45 -4.97 -0.30
CA LEU A 118 20.54 -4.40 0.49
C LEU A 118 21.68 -3.90 -0.41
N GLY A 119 22.25 -2.75 -0.06
CA GLY A 119 23.34 -2.12 -0.80
C GLY A 119 22.89 -1.28 -2.01
N ILE A 120 21.60 -1.31 -2.39
CA ILE A 120 21.13 -0.49 -3.51
C ILE A 120 21.12 1.00 -3.14
N PRO A 121 21.72 1.88 -3.96
CA PRO A 121 21.79 3.32 -3.68
C PRO A 121 20.43 4.01 -3.76
N TYR A 122 20.27 5.09 -3.00
CA TYR A 122 19.01 5.82 -2.89
C TYR A 122 18.57 6.52 -4.20
N ALA A 123 19.42 7.39 -4.76
CA ALA A 123 19.18 8.03 -6.06
C ALA A 123 20.47 8.50 -6.72
N LYS A 124 20.56 8.35 -8.05
CA LYS A 124 21.77 8.65 -8.84
C LYS A 124 22.33 10.06 -8.61
N LYS A 125 21.47 11.06 -8.47
CA LYS A 125 21.86 12.48 -8.30
C LYS A 125 22.65 12.79 -7.02
N TYR A 126 22.73 11.85 -6.09
CA TYR A 126 23.42 12.01 -4.80
C TYR A 126 24.82 11.39 -4.77
N PHE A 127 25.24 10.77 -5.87
CA PHE A 127 26.54 10.11 -6.01
C PHE A 127 27.35 10.81 -7.10
N GLU A 128 28.68 10.74 -6.98
CA GLU A 128 29.59 11.37 -7.93
C GLU A 128 29.79 10.47 -9.17
N PRO A 129 29.83 11.03 -10.39
CA PRO A 129 30.14 10.26 -11.59
C PRO A 129 31.46 9.49 -11.45
N GLY A 130 31.45 8.20 -11.80
CA GLY A 130 32.61 7.31 -11.64
C GLY A 130 32.60 6.47 -10.35
N THR A 131 31.71 6.75 -9.39
CA THR A 131 31.50 5.87 -8.23
C THR A 131 30.67 4.64 -8.61
N SER A 132 30.88 3.51 -7.91
CA SER A 132 30.13 2.27 -8.14
C SER A 132 28.62 2.45 -7.99
N GLU A 133 28.23 3.33 -7.08
CA GLU A 133 26.86 3.69 -6.75
C GLU A 133 26.20 4.51 -7.86
N TYR A 134 26.94 5.44 -8.46
CA TYR A 134 26.45 6.24 -9.57
C TYR A 134 26.18 5.39 -10.83
N GLU A 135 26.96 4.34 -11.04
CA GLU A 135 26.81 3.37 -12.13
C GLU A 135 25.83 2.22 -11.80
N SER A 136 25.19 2.25 -10.63
CA SER A 136 24.16 1.26 -10.29
C SER A 136 23.01 1.28 -11.31
N LYS A 137 22.53 0.08 -11.67
CA LYS A 137 21.39 -0.10 -12.59
C LYS A 137 20.06 0.28 -11.95
N LEU A 138 19.98 0.21 -10.63
CA LEU A 138 18.77 0.44 -9.87
C LEU A 138 19.03 1.41 -8.72
N PHE A 139 18.04 2.25 -8.46
CA PHE A 139 18.03 3.19 -7.34
C PHE A 139 16.67 3.09 -6.65
N LEU A 140 16.68 3.02 -5.32
CA LEU A 140 15.48 2.83 -4.52
C LEU A 140 15.43 3.87 -3.40
N ASP A 141 14.46 4.79 -3.49
CA ASP A 141 14.07 5.62 -2.36
C ASP A 141 13.23 4.80 -1.35
N CYS A 142 12.83 5.42 -0.24
CA CYS A 142 12.13 4.72 0.84
C CYS A 142 10.82 4.06 0.38
N CYS A 143 9.98 4.78 -0.37
CA CYS A 143 8.76 4.21 -0.94
C CYS A 143 9.03 3.37 -2.21
N GLY A 144 10.13 3.61 -2.93
CA GLY A 144 10.56 2.81 -4.07
C GLY A 144 10.96 1.41 -3.66
N LEU A 145 11.65 1.24 -2.54
CA LEU A 145 11.99 -0.06 -1.97
C LEU A 145 10.72 -0.89 -1.71
N VAL A 146 9.77 -0.35 -0.94
CA VAL A 146 8.51 -1.04 -0.63
C VAL A 146 7.73 -1.36 -1.91
N ARG A 147 7.61 -0.42 -2.86
CA ARG A 147 6.94 -0.69 -4.14
C ARG A 147 7.62 -1.78 -4.94
N ARG A 148 8.95 -1.78 -4.98
CA ARG A 148 9.71 -2.76 -5.76
C ARG A 148 9.47 -4.16 -5.22
N VAL A 149 9.57 -4.33 -3.90
CA VAL A 149 9.26 -5.61 -3.22
C VAL A 149 7.82 -6.05 -3.53
N MET A 150 6.84 -5.13 -3.42
CA MET A 150 5.44 -5.42 -3.73
C MET A 150 5.21 -5.76 -5.21
N TYR A 151 6.00 -5.21 -6.14
CA TYR A 151 5.90 -5.56 -7.56
C TYR A 151 6.43 -6.95 -7.84
N ASP A 152 7.56 -7.33 -7.26
CA ASP A 152 8.12 -8.67 -7.41
C ASP A 152 7.16 -9.73 -6.84
N LEU A 153 6.45 -9.41 -5.74
CA LEU A 153 5.49 -10.30 -5.07
C LEU A 153 4.03 -10.07 -5.49
N SER A 154 3.79 -9.34 -6.59
CA SER A 154 2.43 -8.94 -6.99
C SER A 154 1.48 -10.12 -7.24
N LYS A 155 2.01 -11.23 -7.77
CA LYS A 155 1.26 -12.49 -7.93
C LYS A 155 0.85 -13.08 -6.59
N ASP A 156 1.78 -13.19 -5.65
CA ASP A 156 1.52 -13.76 -4.32
C ASP A 156 0.52 -12.93 -3.50
N PHE A 157 0.63 -11.60 -3.59
CA PHE A 157 -0.29 -10.67 -2.94
C PHE A 157 -1.65 -10.61 -3.65
N GLY A 158 -1.75 -11.03 -4.92
CA GLY A 158 -2.97 -10.97 -5.71
C GLY A 158 -3.38 -9.55 -6.10
N PHE A 159 -2.44 -8.59 -6.09
CA PHE A 159 -2.65 -7.23 -6.60
C PHE A 159 -1.33 -6.54 -6.95
N VAL A 160 -1.44 -5.45 -7.71
CA VAL A 160 -0.30 -4.58 -8.07
C VAL A 160 -0.44 -3.25 -7.33
N ILE A 161 0.57 -2.88 -6.55
CA ILE A 161 0.57 -1.61 -5.81
C ILE A 161 0.62 -0.40 -6.76
N GLY A 162 -0.11 0.67 -6.43
CA GLY A 162 -0.11 1.90 -7.22
C GLY A 162 1.25 2.62 -7.26
N PRO A 163 1.51 3.48 -8.27
CA PRO A 163 2.80 4.15 -8.46
C PRO A 163 2.96 5.41 -7.59
N TRP A 164 2.14 5.59 -6.56
CA TRP A 164 2.16 6.77 -5.70
C TRP A 164 3.22 6.66 -4.58
N ASN A 165 3.30 7.67 -3.72
CA ASN A 165 4.30 7.82 -2.67
C ASN A 165 3.90 7.09 -1.36
N GLN A 166 4.69 7.25 -0.30
CA GLN A 166 4.44 6.68 1.02
C GLN A 166 3.07 7.06 1.61
N SER A 167 2.53 8.24 1.30
CA SER A 167 1.19 8.64 1.78
C SER A 167 0.09 7.73 1.23
N TYR A 168 0.22 7.28 -0.01
CA TYR A 168 -0.69 6.29 -0.58
C TYR A 168 -0.59 4.95 0.13
N MET A 169 0.62 4.48 0.41
CA MET A 169 0.82 3.22 1.15
C MET A 169 0.16 3.28 2.52
N PHE A 170 0.38 4.38 3.25
CA PHE A 170 -0.25 4.65 4.53
C PHE A 170 -1.77 4.58 4.45
N ASP A 171 -2.35 5.23 3.44
CA ASP A 171 -3.81 5.25 3.24
C ASP A 171 -4.39 3.88 2.89
N THR A 172 -3.59 2.95 2.36
CA THR A 172 -4.04 1.57 2.08
C THR A 172 -3.95 0.62 3.27
N LEU A 173 -3.36 1.05 4.39
CA LEU A 173 -3.17 0.25 5.60
C LEU A 173 -3.98 0.84 6.77
N PRO A 174 -5.20 0.34 7.03
CA PRO A 174 -6.09 0.94 8.01
C PRO A 174 -5.68 0.61 9.46
N LYS A 175 -5.13 -0.59 9.72
CA LYS A 175 -4.77 -1.06 11.06
C LYS A 175 -3.48 -0.40 11.54
N THR A 176 -3.61 0.52 12.48
CA THR A 176 -2.47 1.11 13.24
C THR A 176 -2.12 0.20 14.41
N ILE A 177 -0.83 0.01 14.65
CA ILE A 177 -0.30 -0.74 15.79
C ILE A 177 0.17 0.28 16.83
N THR A 178 -0.35 0.16 18.05
CA THR A 178 -0.04 1.09 19.16
C THR A 178 1.16 0.63 19.98
N HIS A 179 1.28 -0.69 20.21
CA HIS A 179 2.31 -1.27 21.05
C HIS A 179 3.38 -1.98 20.22
N LEU A 180 4.65 -1.81 20.60
CA LEU A 180 5.78 -2.45 19.90
C LEU A 180 5.74 -4.00 20.02
N SER A 181 5.12 -4.54 21.07
CA SER A 181 4.92 -5.98 21.27
C SER A 181 4.07 -6.64 20.18
N ASP A 182 3.18 -5.87 19.55
CA ASP A 182 2.23 -6.38 18.56
C ASP A 182 2.78 -6.26 17.13
N VAL A 183 4.00 -5.75 16.98
CA VAL A 183 4.64 -5.54 15.69
C VAL A 183 5.13 -6.87 15.14
N GLN A 184 4.80 -7.13 13.89
CA GLN A 184 5.21 -8.33 13.17
C GLN A 184 6.23 -7.99 12.07
N PRO A 185 7.10 -8.95 11.68
CA PRO A 185 8.01 -8.78 10.55
C PRO A 185 7.25 -8.31 9.31
N GLY A 186 7.74 -7.34 8.56
CA GLY A 186 7.07 -6.83 7.35
C GLY A 186 6.00 -5.76 7.58
N ASP A 187 5.61 -5.47 8.83
CA ASP A 187 4.84 -4.26 9.12
C ASP A 187 5.63 -3.00 8.73
N LEU A 188 4.91 -1.90 8.48
CA LEU A 188 5.52 -0.67 7.98
C LEU A 188 5.51 0.41 9.05
N VAL A 189 6.65 1.04 9.27
CA VAL A 189 6.76 2.24 10.09
C VAL A 189 6.77 3.47 9.19
N PHE A 190 5.84 4.38 9.45
CA PHE A 190 5.68 5.63 8.73
C PHE A 190 6.12 6.80 9.60
N ILE A 191 6.83 7.75 9.00
CA ILE A 191 7.35 8.93 9.72
C ILE A 191 6.67 10.19 9.19
N SER A 192 5.87 10.81 10.03
CA SER A 192 5.32 12.13 9.81
C SER A 192 6.24 13.18 10.40
N ALA A 193 6.60 14.21 9.64
CA ALA A 193 7.55 15.24 10.10
C ALA A 193 7.40 16.54 9.31
N THR A 194 7.97 17.62 9.85
CA THR A 194 8.01 18.94 9.20
C THR A 194 9.41 19.20 8.65
N TYR A 195 9.52 19.54 7.37
CA TYR A 195 10.80 19.91 6.76
C TYR A 195 11.34 21.21 7.36
N TYR A 196 12.64 21.26 7.63
CA TYR A 196 13.31 22.52 8.03
C TYR A 196 13.20 23.60 6.96
N ASN A 197 13.17 23.20 5.69
CA ASN A 197 13.01 24.10 4.56
C ASN A 197 11.54 24.21 4.15
N GLU A 198 10.91 25.34 4.47
CA GLU A 198 9.50 25.63 4.16
C GLU A 198 9.19 25.66 2.66
N LYS A 199 10.21 25.84 1.80
CA LYS A 199 10.05 25.81 0.34
C LYS A 199 9.82 24.40 -0.20
N MET A 200 10.09 23.37 0.60
CA MET A 200 9.87 21.98 0.21
C MET A 200 8.38 21.69 0.11
N LYS A 201 7.99 20.98 -0.94
CA LYS A 201 6.59 20.59 -1.14
C LYS A 201 6.13 19.71 0.02
N LYS A 202 5.15 20.20 0.78
CA LYS A 202 4.47 19.43 1.82
C LYS A 202 3.88 18.15 1.23
N GLN A 203 4.19 17.02 1.84
CA GLN A 203 3.63 15.73 1.48
C GLN A 203 2.25 15.58 2.14
N ARG A 204 1.39 14.73 1.57
CA ARG A 204 0.10 14.41 2.20
C ARG A 204 0.36 13.75 3.56
N HIS A 205 -0.43 14.13 4.55
CA HIS A 205 -0.29 13.71 5.96
C HIS A 205 1.06 14.05 6.59
N ASN A 206 1.84 14.96 5.98
CA ASN A 206 3.23 15.25 6.36
C ASN A 206 4.12 13.99 6.40
N LEU A 207 3.77 12.94 5.65
CA LEU A 207 4.54 11.70 5.61
C LEU A 207 5.82 11.88 4.81
N THR A 208 6.95 11.77 5.49
CA THR A 208 8.29 12.02 4.92
C THR A 208 9.03 10.74 4.58
N HIS A 209 8.78 9.65 5.31
CA HIS A 209 9.56 8.42 5.21
C HIS A 209 8.75 7.16 5.55
N VAL A 210 9.21 6.01 5.07
CA VAL A 210 8.68 4.68 5.38
C VAL A 210 9.82 3.67 5.46
N GLU A 211 9.78 2.76 6.44
CA GLU A 211 10.70 1.62 6.58
C GLU A 211 9.91 0.33 6.85
N ILE A 212 10.53 -0.81 6.59
CA ILE A 212 9.96 -2.14 6.82
C ILE A 212 10.50 -2.68 8.15
N MET A 213 9.62 -3.09 9.06
CA MET A 213 9.98 -3.72 10.33
C MET A 213 10.53 -5.13 10.10
N LEU A 214 11.60 -5.51 10.79
CA LEU A 214 12.18 -6.86 10.65
C LEU A 214 11.54 -7.91 11.57
N GLY A 215 10.83 -7.48 12.62
CA GLY A 215 10.27 -8.36 13.66
C GLY A 215 11.19 -8.54 14.87
N ASP A 216 12.47 -8.17 14.75
CA ASP A 216 13.47 -8.25 15.82
C ASP A 216 13.50 -6.95 16.65
N GLY A 217 12.39 -6.62 17.31
CA GLY A 217 12.26 -5.42 18.13
C GLY A 217 12.13 -4.13 17.29
N GLU A 218 13.00 -3.15 17.51
CA GLU A 218 12.96 -1.86 16.80
C GLU A 218 13.67 -1.89 15.43
N LYS A 219 14.28 -3.02 15.04
CA LYS A 219 15.09 -3.11 13.83
C LYS A 219 14.27 -2.95 12.55
N THR A 220 14.82 -2.20 11.60
CA THR A 220 14.18 -1.94 10.31
C THR A 220 15.13 -2.16 9.13
N ILE A 221 14.55 -2.33 7.95
CA ILE A 221 15.23 -2.21 6.67
C ILE A 221 14.63 -1.04 5.88
N GLY A 222 15.48 -0.17 5.35
CA GLY A 222 15.03 1.03 4.67
C GLY A 222 16.14 1.77 3.92
N ALA A 223 15.75 2.84 3.24
CA ALA A 223 16.65 3.73 2.51
C ALA A 223 16.57 5.15 3.11
N ARG A 224 17.30 5.38 4.20
CA ARG A 224 17.10 6.53 5.11
C ARG A 224 17.71 7.85 4.61
N TRP A 225 18.83 7.79 3.90
CA TRP A 225 19.64 8.97 3.57
C TRP A 225 19.75 9.16 2.06
N ASN A 226 19.79 10.42 1.62
CA ASN A 226 19.95 10.78 0.21
C ASN A 226 21.21 10.15 -0.43
N ASN A 227 22.33 10.18 0.27
CA ASN A 227 23.60 9.59 -0.18
C ASN A 227 23.78 8.16 0.37
N GLY A 228 22.71 7.56 0.88
CA GLY A 228 22.72 6.26 1.52
C GLY A 228 22.39 5.13 0.56
N LYS A 229 22.45 3.91 1.09
CA LYS A 229 22.01 2.67 0.47
C LYS A 229 20.90 2.05 1.30
N VAL A 230 20.18 1.10 0.72
CA VAL A 230 19.28 0.21 1.48
C VAL A 230 20.12 -0.60 2.46
N GLN A 231 19.80 -0.54 3.74
CA GLN A 231 20.55 -1.21 4.80
C GLN A 231 19.65 -1.53 6.00
N PHE A 232 20.20 -2.33 6.93
CA PHE A 232 19.59 -2.54 8.23
C PHE A 232 19.84 -1.35 9.15
N PHE A 233 18.88 -1.09 10.04
CA PHE A 233 18.99 -0.13 11.12
C PHE A 233 18.55 -0.78 12.43
N ASP A 234 19.25 -0.47 13.51
CA ASP A 234 18.96 -1.05 14.83
C ASP A 234 17.64 -0.54 15.42
N SER A 235 17.25 0.68 15.05
CA SER A 235 15.99 1.29 15.46
C SER A 235 15.32 2.07 14.32
N TYR A 236 14.00 1.98 14.27
CA TYR A 236 13.16 2.84 13.44
C TYR A 236 13.19 4.31 13.88
N LYS A 237 13.65 4.61 15.11
CA LYS A 237 13.78 5.97 15.64
C LYS A 237 15.12 6.57 15.23
N PHE A 238 15.09 7.75 14.64
CA PHE A 238 16.31 8.48 14.28
C PHE A 238 16.08 9.97 14.11
N ILE A 239 17.17 10.73 14.20
CA ILE A 239 17.15 12.16 13.99
C ILE A 239 17.54 12.45 12.54
N SER A 240 16.59 12.93 11.74
CA SER A 240 16.85 13.38 10.37
C SER A 240 17.46 14.78 10.32
N LYS A 241 18.33 15.01 9.34
CA LYS A 241 18.88 16.34 9.02
C LYS A 241 17.94 17.20 8.17
N SER A 242 16.94 16.61 7.51
CA SER A 242 16.08 17.30 6.55
C SER A 242 14.71 17.70 7.10
N TYR A 243 14.29 17.08 8.21
CA TYR A 243 13.00 17.35 8.86
C TYR A 243 13.10 17.12 10.38
N HIS A 244 12.22 17.81 11.12
CA HIS A 244 12.10 17.75 12.57
C HIS A 244 10.70 17.31 13.01
N SER A 245 10.49 17.20 14.32
CA SER A 245 9.20 16.83 14.93
C SER A 245 8.68 15.50 14.38
N GLN A 246 9.52 14.47 14.40
CA GLN A 246 9.16 13.15 13.90
C GLN A 246 8.08 12.51 14.77
N ILE A 247 7.00 12.05 14.14
CA ILE A 247 5.98 11.20 14.73
C ILE A 247 6.01 9.88 13.99
N TYR A 248 6.21 8.80 14.74
CA TYR A 248 6.29 7.44 14.20
C TYR A 248 4.93 6.76 14.32
N THR A 249 4.42 6.24 13.21
CA THR A 249 3.16 5.49 13.17
C THR A 249 3.40 4.14 12.52
N ILE A 250 3.20 3.07 13.28
CA ILE A 250 3.35 1.70 12.76
C ILE A 250 2.01 1.22 12.20
N LYS A 251 2.02 0.68 11.00
CA LYS A 251 0.86 0.14 10.29
C LYS A 251 1.08 -1.33 9.98
N SER A 252 0.05 -2.13 10.26
CA SER A 252 0.09 -3.55 9.94
C SER A 252 -0.10 -3.79 8.44
N ILE A 253 0.73 -4.65 7.84
CA ILE A 253 0.62 -5.06 6.43
C ILE A 253 -0.49 -6.10 6.18
N ASP A 254 -1.20 -6.56 7.22
CA ASP A 254 -2.25 -7.60 7.16
C ASP A 254 -3.28 -7.38 6.03
N HIS A 255 -3.64 -6.13 5.76
CA HIS A 255 -4.60 -5.81 4.69
C HIS A 255 -4.06 -6.17 3.30
N TRP A 256 -2.77 -5.93 3.06
CA TRP A 256 -2.11 -6.35 1.83
C TRP A 256 -1.98 -7.87 1.78
N LEU A 257 -1.66 -8.55 2.88
CA LEU A 257 -1.55 -10.02 2.90
C LEU A 257 -2.87 -10.73 2.53
N LYS A 258 -4.01 -10.10 2.84
CA LYS A 258 -5.37 -10.51 2.42
C LYS A 258 -5.70 -10.21 0.95
N GLY A 259 -4.77 -9.63 0.21
CA GLY A 259 -4.91 -9.20 -1.17
C GLY A 259 -5.78 -7.94 -1.36
N ILE A 260 -5.85 -7.07 -0.35
CA ILE A 260 -6.66 -5.85 -0.39
C ILE A 260 -5.75 -4.62 -0.48
N CYS A 261 -5.76 -3.95 -1.63
CA CYS A 261 -5.04 -2.69 -1.86
C CYS A 261 -6.02 -1.57 -2.20
N LYS A 262 -6.76 -1.10 -1.18
CA LYS A 262 -7.74 -0.01 -1.30
C LYS A 262 -7.36 1.11 -0.33
N SER A 263 -7.39 2.35 -0.81
CA SER A 263 -7.24 3.52 0.07
C SER A 263 -8.47 3.71 0.96
N TYR A 264 -8.24 3.95 2.24
CA TYR A 264 -9.26 4.26 3.25
C TYR A 264 -9.34 5.76 3.57
N CYS A 265 -8.47 6.59 2.99
CA CYS A 265 -8.55 8.04 3.15
C CYS A 265 -9.65 8.65 2.28
N SER A 266 -10.55 9.41 2.92
CA SER A 266 -11.65 10.14 2.26
C SER A 266 -11.16 11.41 1.53
N GLU A 267 -10.12 12.05 2.05
CA GLU A 267 -9.57 13.31 1.52
C GLU A 267 -8.82 13.11 0.20
N HIS A 268 -8.26 11.92 0.00
CA HIS A 268 -7.29 11.64 -1.04
C HIS A 268 -7.78 10.52 -1.98
N PRO A 269 -8.55 10.84 -3.03
CA PRO A 269 -8.90 9.86 -4.05
C PRO A 269 -7.67 9.55 -4.90
N TRP A 270 -6.94 8.48 -4.55
CA TRP A 270 -5.82 7.94 -5.33
C TRP A 270 -6.30 7.28 -6.62
N ARG A 271 -6.71 8.11 -7.57
CA ARG A 271 -7.21 7.67 -8.87
C ARG A 271 -6.15 7.92 -9.91
N ARG A 272 -5.86 6.90 -10.73
CA ARG A 272 -5.20 7.16 -12.01
C ARG A 272 -6.17 7.98 -12.85
N PRO A 273 -5.72 9.04 -13.55
CA PRO A 273 -6.58 9.72 -14.51
C PRO A 273 -7.06 8.67 -15.52
N ARG A 274 -8.38 8.37 -15.52
CA ARG A 274 -9.00 7.33 -16.37
C ARG A 274 -8.81 7.59 -17.86
N THR A 275 -8.60 8.84 -18.21
CA THR A 275 -8.35 9.28 -19.57
C THR A 275 -7.07 10.07 -19.53
N ILE A 276 -5.98 9.51 -20.04
CA ILE A 276 -4.82 10.32 -20.43
C ILE A 276 -5.39 11.29 -21.46
N LYS A 277 -5.54 12.56 -21.10
CA LYS A 277 -5.89 13.59 -22.07
C LYS A 277 -4.72 13.64 -23.04
N ILE A 278 -4.86 12.94 -24.16
CA ILE A 278 -3.89 12.95 -25.23
C ILE A 278 -3.75 14.42 -25.64
N ASP A 279 -2.56 15.00 -25.44
CA ASP A 279 -2.30 16.38 -25.81
C ASP A 279 -2.57 16.54 -27.31
N LYS A 280 -3.06 17.71 -27.74
CA LYS A 280 -3.30 18.00 -29.17
C LYS A 280 -2.04 17.89 -30.02
N LYS A 281 -0.87 17.89 -29.39
CA LYS A 281 0.46 17.72 -29.99
C LYS A 281 0.95 16.27 -29.99
N SER A 282 0.23 15.37 -29.31
CA SER A 282 0.56 13.95 -29.33
C SER A 282 0.26 13.38 -30.71
N ILE A 283 1.14 12.51 -31.21
CA ILE A 283 0.94 11.78 -32.46
C ILE A 283 -0.32 10.88 -32.44
N PHE A 284 -0.81 10.53 -31.24
CA PHE A 284 -2.05 9.77 -31.03
C PHE A 284 -3.29 10.66 -30.93
N PHE A 285 -3.14 11.97 -31.10
CA PHE A 285 -4.27 12.87 -31.18
C PHE A 285 -4.89 12.76 -32.57
N SER A 286 -5.87 11.86 -32.73
CA SER A 286 -6.69 11.83 -33.93
C SER A 286 -7.53 13.12 -33.97
N SER A 287 -7.23 13.98 -34.96
CA SER A 287 -8.03 15.19 -35.26
C SER A 287 -9.48 14.89 -35.63
N ASP A 288 -9.78 13.62 -35.88
CA ASP A 288 -10.99 13.17 -36.54
C ASP A 288 -12.10 12.73 -35.57
N GLN A 289 -11.97 13.01 -34.27
CA GLN A 289 -13.10 12.86 -33.34
C GLN A 289 -14.24 13.79 -33.79
N PRO A 290 -15.32 13.26 -34.38
CA PRO A 290 -16.31 14.08 -35.04
C PRO A 290 -17.13 14.82 -33.98
N ASN A 291 -17.37 16.10 -34.24
CA ASN A 291 -18.08 17.06 -33.39
C ASN A 291 -19.60 16.75 -33.29
N GLU A 292 -20.02 15.48 -33.45
CA GLU A 292 -21.42 15.05 -33.57
C GLU A 292 -22.26 15.35 -32.33
N ARG A 293 -21.63 15.47 -31.16
CA ARG A 293 -22.37 15.81 -29.93
C ARG A 293 -22.89 17.26 -29.89
N ARG A 294 -22.44 18.15 -30.80
CA ARG A 294 -22.97 19.52 -30.88
C ARG A 294 -24.21 19.69 -31.75
N HIS A 295 -24.49 18.78 -32.69
CA HIS A 295 -25.67 18.91 -33.56
C HIS A 295 -26.96 18.35 -32.95
N ARG A 296 -26.91 17.38 -32.03
CA ARG A 296 -28.14 16.86 -31.38
C ARG A 296 -28.77 17.79 -30.34
N ARG A 297 -28.05 18.79 -29.81
CA ARG A 297 -28.61 19.75 -28.83
C ARG A 297 -29.25 21.00 -29.43
N ARG A 298 -29.09 21.25 -30.73
CA ARG A 298 -29.74 22.39 -31.41
C ARG A 298 -31.09 22.07 -32.04
N ALA A 299 -31.48 20.79 -32.16
CA ALA A 299 -32.75 20.40 -32.78
C ALA A 299 -33.97 20.43 -31.82
N HIS A 300 -33.78 20.58 -30.50
CA HIS A 300 -34.89 20.56 -29.53
C HIS A 300 -35.15 21.88 -28.78
N SER A 301 -34.51 23.00 -29.18
CA SER A 301 -34.67 24.30 -28.49
C SER A 301 -35.53 25.32 -29.26
N SER A 302 -36.10 24.98 -30.41
CA SER A 302 -36.94 25.88 -31.20
C SER A 302 -38.43 25.52 -31.09
N LYS A 303 -39.03 25.75 -29.91
CA LYS A 303 -40.49 25.95 -29.78
C LYS A 303 -40.82 26.55 -28.40
N SER A 304 -41.04 27.86 -28.39
CA SER A 304 -41.92 28.65 -27.49
C SER A 304 -41.27 30.00 -27.11
N ARG A 305 -41.53 31.02 -27.94
CA ARG A 305 -41.52 32.44 -27.55
C ARG A 305 -42.66 33.15 -28.30
N LYS A 306 -43.84 33.20 -27.67
CA LYS A 306 -44.69 34.42 -27.60
C LYS A 306 -44.09 35.22 -26.44
N GLY A 307 -43.76 36.51 -26.48
CA GLY A 307 -44.19 37.62 -27.31
C GLY A 307 -44.52 38.73 -26.33
N THR A 308 -43.68 39.77 -26.21
CA THR A 308 -44.07 41.10 -25.72
C THR A 308 -42.96 42.11 -26.02
N ALA A 309 -43.40 43.22 -26.58
CA ALA A 309 -42.62 44.29 -27.20
C ALA A 309 -42.08 45.30 -26.19
N GLY A 310 -41.11 46.10 -26.63
CA GLY A 310 -40.85 47.41 -26.03
C GLY A 310 -39.45 47.97 -26.25
N SER A 311 -39.34 48.90 -27.21
CA SER A 311 -38.52 50.12 -27.18
C SER A 311 -36.98 49.96 -27.18
N SER A 312 -36.27 50.24 -28.28
CA SER A 312 -35.75 51.58 -28.72
C SER A 312 -34.67 52.13 -27.74
N THR A 313 -33.48 52.61 -28.11
CA THR A 313 -32.95 53.28 -29.31
C THR A 313 -31.41 53.20 -29.35
N SER A 314 -30.84 53.37 -30.56
CA SER A 314 -29.56 54.08 -30.90
C SER A 314 -28.23 53.59 -30.29
N SER A 315 -27.07 53.57 -30.95
CA SER A 315 -26.57 54.24 -32.16
C SER A 315 -25.08 53.86 -32.37
N ILE A 316 -24.66 53.83 -33.64
CA ILE A 316 -23.38 54.37 -34.17
C ILE A 316 -22.08 53.51 -34.06
N ASN A 317 -21.68 53.07 -35.26
CA ASN A 317 -20.36 53.10 -35.93
C ASN A 317 -19.19 52.15 -35.62
N SER A 318 -18.58 51.84 -36.78
CA SER A 318 -17.16 51.77 -37.14
C SER A 318 -16.34 50.50 -36.89
N SER A 319 -16.22 49.74 -37.99
CA SER A 319 -14.96 49.32 -38.61
C SER A 319 -13.67 49.44 -37.78
N ASN A 320 -13.01 48.30 -37.53
CA ASN A 320 -11.56 48.26 -37.65
C ASN A 320 -11.00 46.86 -37.96
N LYS A 321 -10.36 46.77 -39.12
CA LYS A 321 -9.42 45.72 -39.53
C LYS A 321 -8.27 45.66 -38.50
N LYS A 322 -7.91 44.46 -38.01
CA LYS A 322 -6.54 44.19 -37.54
C LYS A 322 -6.06 42.84 -38.04
N VAL A 323 -5.27 42.93 -39.11
CA VAL A 323 -4.24 41.99 -39.52
C VAL A 323 -3.20 41.91 -38.40
N HIS A 324 -2.89 40.71 -37.90
CA HIS A 324 -1.69 40.52 -37.09
C HIS A 324 -0.73 39.49 -37.71
N HIS A 325 0.49 39.99 -37.86
CA HIS A 325 1.65 39.39 -38.48
C HIS A 325 2.04 38.01 -37.92
N ARG A 326 2.24 37.10 -38.86
CA ARG A 326 2.94 35.82 -38.74
C ARG A 326 4.43 36.08 -38.51
N ARG A 327 4.89 36.03 -37.26
CA ARG A 327 6.33 36.20 -36.92
C ARG A 327 7.02 34.84 -36.87
N LYS A 328 7.74 34.53 -37.95
CA LYS A 328 8.78 33.48 -38.00
C LYS A 328 9.80 33.72 -36.88
N ARG A 329 10.10 32.71 -36.05
CA ARG A 329 11.32 32.72 -35.22
C ARG A 329 12.19 31.52 -35.54
N ARG A 330 13.40 31.88 -35.96
CA ARG A 330 14.50 31.08 -36.49
C ARG A 330 15.07 30.13 -35.44
N ARG A 331 15.51 28.98 -35.95
CA ARG A 331 16.48 28.05 -35.38
C ARG A 331 17.63 28.80 -34.69
N ARG A 332 17.93 28.46 -33.43
CA ARG A 332 19.23 28.75 -32.80
C ARG A 332 19.92 27.42 -32.51
N THR A 333 20.94 27.16 -33.31
CA THR A 333 21.97 26.15 -33.11
C THR A 333 22.72 26.45 -31.82
N LYS A 334 22.94 25.39 -31.01
CA LYS A 334 23.81 25.43 -29.84
C LYS A 334 25.26 25.51 -30.34
N ARG A 335 25.97 26.57 -29.94
CA ARG A 335 27.41 26.70 -30.14
C ARG A 335 28.06 26.71 -28.76
N SER A 336 28.97 25.78 -28.59
CA SER A 336 29.90 25.59 -27.49
C SER A 336 30.64 26.90 -27.14
N LYS A 337 30.79 27.17 -25.84
CA LYS A 337 31.85 28.03 -25.33
C LYS A 337 32.45 27.42 -24.08
N SER A 338 33.68 26.97 -24.27
CA SER A 338 34.72 26.71 -23.30
C SER A 338 35.31 28.03 -22.75
N HIS A 339 36.06 27.84 -21.66
CA HIS A 339 37.14 28.66 -21.09
C HIS A 339 36.87 29.59 -19.90
N LYS A 340 37.54 29.18 -18.80
CA LYS A 340 38.51 29.91 -17.97
C LYS A 340 38.06 31.24 -17.41
N ARG A 341 38.04 31.32 -16.08
CA ARG A 341 38.95 32.25 -15.37
C ARG A 341 39.15 31.91 -13.90
N SER A 342 40.43 31.99 -13.56
CA SER A 342 41.11 32.01 -12.27
C SER A 342 40.64 33.15 -11.36
N SER A 343 40.64 32.91 -10.05
CA SER A 343 40.84 33.95 -9.04
C SER A 343 41.64 33.40 -7.88
N SER A 344 42.94 33.68 -7.92
CA SER A 344 43.85 33.76 -6.79
C SER A 344 43.47 34.95 -5.91
N VAL A 345 43.30 34.75 -4.61
CA VAL A 345 43.30 35.84 -3.61
C VAL A 345 44.38 35.53 -2.58
N LYS A 346 45.34 36.46 -2.50
CA LYS A 346 46.47 36.49 -1.58
C LYS A 346 46.04 36.94 -0.19
N LEU A 347 46.84 36.50 0.77
CA LEU A 347 46.90 36.91 2.16
C LEU A 347 46.86 38.44 2.37
N SER A 348 46.24 38.84 3.48
CA SER A 348 46.70 39.96 4.30
C SER A 348 46.65 39.55 5.78
N SER A 349 47.82 39.60 6.39
CA SER A 349 48.14 39.54 7.81
C SER A 349 47.61 40.75 8.58
N GLU A 350 47.13 40.55 9.82
CA GLU A 350 47.58 41.23 11.07
C GLU A 350 46.67 40.78 12.25
N LYS A 351 47.27 40.16 13.29
CA LYS A 351 47.42 40.63 14.70
C LYS A 351 46.10 40.95 15.42
N THR A 352 45.81 40.60 16.67
CA THR A 352 46.42 39.87 17.79
C THR A 352 45.29 39.79 18.83
N ASN A 353 45.14 38.69 19.58
CA ASN A 353 45.11 38.74 21.05
C ASN A 353 44.93 37.36 21.68
N LEU A 354 45.72 37.20 22.74
CA LEU A 354 45.97 36.06 23.60
C LEU A 354 44.71 35.44 24.20
N THR A 355 44.74 34.12 24.39
CA THR A 355 44.68 33.53 25.74
C THR A 355 45.27 32.12 25.69
N THR A 356 46.34 31.97 26.47
CA THR A 356 47.13 30.77 26.72
C THR A 356 46.36 29.79 27.60
N ASN A 357 46.54 28.48 27.34
CA ASN A 357 46.99 27.53 28.36
C ASN A 357 47.38 26.22 27.66
N ASP A 358 48.70 26.01 27.60
CA ASP A 358 49.37 24.75 27.33
C ASP A 358 49.32 23.83 28.55
N GLU A 359 49.31 22.52 28.33
CA GLU A 359 50.26 21.50 28.84
C GLU A 359 49.72 20.12 28.41
N ARG A 360 50.28 19.42 27.42
CA ARG A 360 51.60 18.78 27.28
C ARG A 360 51.77 17.56 28.19
N THR A 361 51.52 16.36 27.66
CA THR A 361 52.38 15.19 27.96
C THR A 361 52.30 14.16 26.82
N LEU A 362 53.39 14.08 26.04
CA LEU A 362 53.74 12.96 25.17
C LEU A 362 54.59 12.00 26.00
N LEU A 363 54.24 10.73 26.06
CA LEU A 363 55.19 9.66 26.38
C LEU A 363 54.98 8.48 25.45
N SER A 364 55.99 8.33 24.61
CA SER A 364 56.35 7.17 23.80
C SER A 364 56.79 6.03 24.72
N THR A 365 56.22 4.83 24.54
CA THR A 365 56.95 3.58 24.81
C THR A 365 56.54 2.51 23.79
N ARG A 366 57.51 2.17 22.93
CA ARG A 366 57.61 0.87 22.27
C ARG A 366 57.91 -0.18 23.34
N SER A 367 57.24 -1.33 23.29
CA SER A 367 57.81 -2.57 23.79
C SER A 367 57.34 -3.73 22.91
N ASP A 368 58.35 -4.44 22.40
CA ASP A 368 58.27 -5.75 21.78
C ASP A 368 57.73 -6.77 22.79
N ILE A 369 56.84 -7.67 22.36
CA ILE A 369 56.56 -8.91 23.10
C ILE A 369 56.66 -10.09 22.14
N GLN A 370 57.54 -11.00 22.55
CA GLN A 370 57.93 -12.25 21.94
C GLN A 370 56.80 -13.29 21.94
N SER A 371 56.83 -14.11 20.89
CA SER A 371 56.37 -15.48 20.84
C SER A 371 57.09 -16.38 21.86
N VAL A 372 56.40 -17.15 22.70
CA VAL A 372 56.74 -18.56 23.02
C VAL A 372 55.56 -19.34 23.64
N SER A 373 55.55 -20.64 23.32
CA SER A 373 55.18 -21.84 24.10
C SER A 373 53.73 -22.18 24.44
N ASP A 374 53.25 -23.23 23.76
CA ASP A 374 52.76 -24.51 24.29
C ASP A 374 52.43 -24.59 25.79
N ASN A 375 51.23 -25.11 26.08
CA ASN A 375 50.97 -25.94 27.25
C ASN A 375 49.80 -26.89 26.97
N ASP A 376 50.16 -28.16 26.78
CA ASP A 376 49.36 -29.34 27.08
C ASP A 376 48.94 -29.34 28.55
N VAL A 377 47.63 -29.46 28.86
CA VAL A 377 47.18 -29.96 30.16
C VAL A 377 45.87 -30.75 30.00
N LEU A 378 46.03 -32.06 30.11
CA LEU A 378 45.26 -33.05 30.86
C LEU A 378 43.74 -33.17 30.63
N VAL A 379 43.46 -34.29 29.96
CA VAL A 379 42.39 -35.26 30.22
C VAL A 379 42.03 -35.35 31.71
N SER A 380 40.75 -35.19 32.01
CA SER A 380 40.09 -35.84 33.15
C SER A 380 38.78 -36.40 32.65
N ASP A 381 38.77 -37.72 32.47
CA ASP A 381 37.59 -38.56 32.43
C ASP A 381 36.92 -38.50 33.81
N ASP A 382 35.64 -38.15 33.85
CA ASP A 382 34.75 -38.54 34.93
C ASP A 382 33.37 -38.85 34.31
N ASP A 383 33.05 -40.13 34.41
CA ASP A 383 31.78 -40.76 34.10
C ASP A 383 30.67 -40.32 35.09
N ASP A 384 29.47 -40.78 34.73
CA ASP A 384 28.28 -40.99 35.56
C ASP A 384 27.21 -39.90 35.68
N ASP A 385 26.15 -40.21 34.92
CA ASP A 385 24.81 -40.49 35.43
C ASP A 385 23.74 -39.38 35.45
N SER A 386 22.86 -39.55 34.47
CA SER A 386 21.43 -39.85 34.69
C SER A 386 20.43 -38.69 34.59
N VAL A 387 19.44 -38.96 33.72
CA VAL A 387 18.00 -38.62 33.76
C VAL A 387 17.64 -37.15 34.09
N ASP A 388 17.06 -36.38 33.18
CA ASP A 388 15.68 -36.55 32.75
C ASP A 388 15.44 -36.02 31.32
N VAL A 389 15.12 -36.94 30.42
CA VAL A 389 14.49 -36.65 29.13
C VAL A 389 13.00 -36.39 29.40
N ILE A 390 12.65 -35.14 29.72
CA ILE A 390 11.25 -34.70 29.62
C ILE A 390 11.00 -34.30 28.16
N GLY A 391 10.33 -35.21 27.46
CA GLY A 391 9.91 -35.06 26.08
C GLY A 391 9.06 -33.82 25.85
N ASN A 392 9.55 -32.94 24.98
CA ASN A 392 8.72 -32.06 24.18
C ASN A 392 8.65 -32.64 22.77
N GLN A 393 7.83 -33.67 22.62
CA GLN A 393 7.50 -34.30 21.35
C GLN A 393 6.00 -34.46 21.31
N LEU A 394 5.27 -33.39 20.96
CA LEU A 394 3.87 -33.40 20.52
C LEU A 394 3.39 -31.99 20.14
N ALA A 395 3.76 -31.54 18.94
CA ALA A 395 2.98 -30.60 18.13
C ALA A 395 3.40 -30.56 16.64
N GLU A 396 4.16 -31.55 16.17
CA GLU A 396 4.47 -31.73 14.74
C GLU A 396 3.79 -33.00 14.27
N MET A 397 2.48 -32.96 14.03
CA MET A 397 1.77 -33.92 13.18
C MET A 397 0.43 -33.32 12.74
N ASN A 398 0.18 -33.43 11.43
CA ASN A 398 -1.01 -33.02 10.67
C ASN A 398 -1.15 -31.54 10.27
N CYS A 399 -0.34 -31.11 9.30
CA CYS A 399 -0.72 -30.09 8.31
C CYS A 399 -0.10 -30.37 6.92
N GLN A 400 0.18 -31.64 6.58
CA GLN A 400 0.91 -31.99 5.34
C GLN A 400 0.06 -32.53 4.17
N ASP A 401 -1.21 -32.90 4.32
CA ASP A 401 -1.92 -33.61 3.22
C ASP A 401 -3.16 -32.93 2.60
N GLU A 402 -3.41 -31.63 2.86
CA GLU A 402 -4.48 -30.89 2.14
C GLU A 402 -3.99 -29.66 1.35
N GLN A 403 -2.67 -29.53 1.15
CA GLN A 403 -2.08 -28.32 0.57
C GLN A 403 -2.00 -28.33 -0.98
N GLU A 404 -2.50 -29.36 -1.66
CA GLU A 404 -2.31 -29.54 -3.11
C GLU A 404 -3.49 -29.14 -4.02
N GLN A 405 -4.56 -28.51 -3.50
CA GLN A 405 -5.74 -28.24 -4.36
C GLN A 405 -6.34 -26.84 -4.28
N CYS A 406 -5.52 -25.82 -4.00
CA CYS A 406 -5.94 -24.41 -4.08
C CYS A 406 -5.29 -23.63 -5.23
N ASP A 407 -4.19 -24.10 -5.82
CA ASP A 407 -3.27 -23.23 -6.56
C ASP A 407 -3.52 -23.14 -8.08
N ASP A 408 -4.38 -23.99 -8.67
CA ASP A 408 -4.61 -23.97 -10.14
C ASP A 408 -5.96 -23.39 -10.59
N SER A 409 -6.83 -22.97 -9.67
CA SER A 409 -8.17 -22.47 -10.01
C SER A 409 -8.21 -21.04 -10.58
N ASP A 410 -7.09 -20.31 -10.57
CA ASP A 410 -7.04 -18.94 -11.13
C ASP A 410 -7.04 -18.92 -12.68
N SER A 411 -6.83 -20.06 -13.35
CA SER A 411 -6.92 -20.17 -14.82
C SER A 411 -8.34 -20.38 -15.35
N LEU A 412 -9.29 -20.81 -14.49
CA LEU A 412 -10.68 -21.11 -14.90
C LEU A 412 -11.62 -19.91 -14.84
N ASP A 413 -11.23 -18.82 -14.15
CA ASP A 413 -12.04 -17.61 -14.02
C ASP A 413 -12.20 -16.85 -15.35
N GLU A 414 -11.26 -17.00 -16.30
CA GLU A 414 -11.38 -16.39 -17.63
C GLU A 414 -12.28 -17.20 -18.57
N ALA A 415 -12.45 -18.50 -18.32
CA ALA A 415 -13.33 -19.37 -19.11
C ALA A 415 -14.82 -19.22 -18.74
N LEU A 416 -15.15 -19.01 -17.46
CA LEU A 416 -16.55 -18.89 -17.01
C LEU A 416 -17.23 -17.58 -17.46
N ASP A 417 -16.46 -16.52 -17.72
CA ASP A 417 -16.99 -15.30 -18.32
C ASP A 417 -17.28 -15.44 -19.83
N ALA A 418 -16.69 -16.45 -20.49
CA ALA A 418 -16.91 -16.73 -21.92
C ALA A 418 -18.15 -17.60 -22.17
N GLU A 419 -18.42 -18.61 -21.34
CA GLU A 419 -19.48 -19.59 -21.62
C GLU A 419 -20.92 -19.12 -21.31
N CYS A 420 -21.11 -17.98 -20.63
CA CYS A 420 -22.46 -17.45 -20.37
C CYS A 420 -23.05 -16.62 -21.53
N LEU A 421 -22.36 -16.50 -22.67
CA LEU A 421 -22.74 -15.56 -23.74
C LEU A 421 -23.09 -16.18 -25.11
N ASP A 422 -22.95 -17.49 -25.33
CA ASP A 422 -22.90 -18.03 -26.72
C ASP A 422 -24.06 -18.94 -27.19
N ASP A 423 -25.18 -19.06 -26.46
CA ASP A 423 -26.27 -19.99 -26.85
C ASP A 423 -27.33 -19.42 -27.84
N ASN A 424 -27.08 -18.31 -28.54
CA ASN A 424 -28.12 -17.65 -29.36
C ASN A 424 -27.93 -17.72 -30.89
N ASN A 425 -27.09 -18.63 -31.41
CA ASN A 425 -26.84 -18.72 -32.86
C ASN A 425 -27.23 -20.06 -33.48
N GLY A 426 -28.50 -20.47 -33.31
CA GLY A 426 -29.03 -21.67 -33.95
C GLY A 426 -30.54 -21.64 -34.10
N ASN A 427 -31.04 -20.99 -35.16
CA ASN A 427 -32.18 -21.47 -35.96
C ASN A 427 -32.54 -20.46 -37.07
N ASN A 428 -31.95 -20.66 -38.25
CA ASN A 428 -32.61 -20.31 -39.50
C ASN A 428 -32.14 -21.29 -40.58
N ILE A 429 -32.70 -22.50 -40.53
CA ILE A 429 -32.78 -23.43 -41.65
C ILE A 429 -34.25 -23.83 -41.74
N ILE A 430 -34.98 -23.19 -42.64
CA ILE A 430 -35.77 -23.73 -43.76
C ILE A 430 -36.26 -22.53 -44.57
#